data_AF-A0A3G6N5R2-F1
#
_entry.id   AF-A0A3G6N5R2-F1
#
_cell.length_a   1.000
_cell.length_b   1.000
_cell.length_c   1.000
_cell.angle_alpha   90.00
_cell.angle_beta   90.00
_cell.angle_gamma   90.00
#
_symmetry.space_group_name_H-M   'P 1'
#
loop_
_entity.id
_entity.type
_entity.pdbx_description
1 polymer ?
#
loop_
_entity_poly.entity_id
_entity_poly.type
_entity_poly.pdbx_seq_one_letter_code
_entity_poly.pdbx_strand_id
1 'polypeptide(L)'
;MVDITFKTFTLRKAIASATIKASSAATIQAVKNGTVPKGNVLEFARASALLAIKKTSDVIPDCHPLPVEFAAISYDFDEINIHIKVEVHTIYKTGVEVEAMHGASVASLVIYDMLKPIDKNIEISNIKLLEKQGGKSNQKNIDVTHLTAAVVVCSDSVSQGIKKDSSGKILVEALQKQGINTIDYSVVSDDISAIRQQIELFKNKGCNLLLFTGGTGLSDRDVTPEAVHPFITKEIPGIMETARNYGQERVKTSMLSRGIAGFSDEMLILTLPGSSGAVKEYIQALFPQILHIFSVKQGAGH
;
A
#
# COMPACT_ATOMS: atom_id res chain seq x y z
N MET A 1 -18.63 -3.28 -4.69
CA MET A 1 -17.18 -3.01 -4.86
C MET A 1 -16.59 -2.53 -3.53
N VAL A 2 -15.36 -2.94 -3.19
CA VAL A 2 -14.67 -2.50 -1.95
C VAL A 2 -14.09 -1.10 -2.14
N ASP A 3 -14.34 -0.17 -1.21
CA ASP A 3 -13.72 1.16 -1.26
C ASP A 3 -12.18 1.06 -1.06
N ILE A 4 -11.43 1.59 -2.02
CA ILE A 4 -9.97 1.63 -2.01
C ILE A 4 -9.42 3.05 -2.00
N THR A 5 -10.26 4.08 -1.82
CA THR A 5 -9.88 5.49 -1.88
C THR A 5 -8.78 5.84 -0.89
N PHE A 6 -8.81 5.23 0.30
CA PHE A 6 -7.83 5.44 1.37
C PHE A 6 -6.54 4.62 1.20
N LYS A 7 -6.49 3.65 0.29
CA LYS A 7 -5.30 2.82 0.07
C LYS A 7 -4.25 3.57 -0.75
N THR A 8 -2.98 3.25 -0.50
CA THR A 8 -1.84 3.77 -1.26
C THR A 8 -1.47 2.82 -2.41
N PHE A 9 -0.77 3.37 -3.40
CA PHE A 9 -0.22 2.60 -4.51
C PHE A 9 0.94 1.73 -4.02
N THR A 10 0.93 0.45 -4.39
CA THR A 10 2.03 -0.48 -4.14
C THR A 10 2.21 -1.38 -5.35
N LEU A 11 3.38 -2.01 -5.49
CA LEU A 11 3.54 -3.13 -6.41
C LEU A 11 2.58 -4.26 -6.03
N ARG A 12 1.91 -4.81 -7.03
CA ARG A 12 0.97 -5.92 -6.94
C ARG A 12 1.37 -6.96 -7.95
N LYS A 13 1.42 -8.21 -7.50
CA LYS A 13 1.67 -9.36 -8.35
C LYS A 13 0.72 -10.48 -7.99
N ALA A 14 0.21 -11.15 -9.00
CA ALA A 14 -0.55 -12.39 -8.84
C ALA A 14 -0.12 -13.41 -9.89
N ILE A 15 -0.05 -14.66 -9.46
CA ILE A 15 0.17 -15.81 -10.33
C ILE A 15 -1.02 -16.74 -10.15
N ALA A 16 -1.74 -17.01 -11.23
CA ALA A 16 -2.80 -18.01 -11.29
C ALA A 16 -2.38 -19.18 -12.18
N SER A 17 -3.00 -20.33 -11.95
CA SER A 17 -2.83 -21.52 -12.77
C SER A 17 -4.16 -22.08 -13.22
N ALA A 18 -4.15 -22.75 -14.37
CA ALA A 18 -5.20 -23.64 -14.81
C ALA A 18 -4.60 -24.94 -15.36
N THR A 19 -5.29 -26.07 -15.16
CA THR A 19 -4.87 -27.37 -15.70
C THR A 19 -5.92 -27.87 -16.68
N ILE A 20 -5.50 -28.18 -17.91
CA ILE A 20 -6.30 -28.92 -18.89
C ILE A 20 -5.83 -30.36 -18.88
N LYS A 21 -6.75 -31.31 -18.71
CA LYS A 21 -6.48 -32.73 -18.81
C LYS A 21 -7.02 -33.26 -20.14
N ALA A 22 -6.12 -33.72 -20.99
CA ALA A 22 -6.46 -34.42 -22.23
C ALA A 22 -6.77 -35.89 -21.96
N SER A 23 -7.46 -36.55 -22.90
CA SER A 23 -7.76 -37.97 -22.79
C SER A 23 -6.60 -38.86 -23.23
N SER A 24 -5.60 -38.29 -23.93
CA SER A 24 -4.48 -39.05 -24.48
C SER A 24 -3.22 -38.22 -24.64
N ALA A 25 -2.05 -38.89 -24.60
CA ALA A 25 -0.76 -38.28 -24.91
C ALA A 25 -0.69 -37.79 -26.38
N ALA A 26 -1.45 -38.40 -27.29
CA ALA A 26 -1.50 -37.98 -28.68
C ALA A 26 -2.04 -36.55 -28.84
N THR A 27 -3.03 -36.16 -28.02
CA THR A 27 -3.54 -34.78 -27.96
C THR A 27 -2.44 -33.80 -27.55
N ILE A 28 -1.65 -34.14 -26.53
CA ILE A 28 -0.53 -33.31 -26.05
C ILE A 28 0.55 -33.16 -27.14
N GLN A 29 0.88 -34.25 -27.83
CA GLN A 29 1.83 -34.21 -28.94
C GLN A 29 1.30 -33.36 -30.11
N ALA A 30 0.01 -33.43 -30.41
CA ALA A 30 -0.59 -32.62 -31.46
C ALA A 30 -0.46 -31.11 -31.16
N VAL A 31 -0.67 -30.72 -29.89
CA VAL A 31 -0.46 -29.34 -29.42
C VAL A 31 1.00 -28.93 -29.55
N LYS A 32 1.94 -29.73 -29.01
CA LYS A 32 3.38 -29.43 -29.04
C LYS A 32 3.92 -29.28 -30.47
N ASN A 33 3.44 -30.11 -31.39
CA ASN A 33 3.88 -30.13 -32.78
C ASN A 33 3.09 -29.17 -33.68
N GLY A 34 2.08 -28.46 -33.16
CA GLY A 34 1.27 -27.52 -33.94
C GLY A 34 0.41 -28.18 -35.02
N THR A 35 -0.01 -29.43 -34.82
CA THR A 35 -0.77 -30.23 -35.82
C THR A 35 -2.28 -30.23 -35.56
N VAL A 36 -2.76 -29.43 -34.60
CA VAL A 36 -4.19 -29.28 -34.34
C VAL A 36 -4.88 -28.59 -35.52
N PRO A 37 -5.97 -29.13 -36.09
CA PRO A 37 -6.59 -28.59 -37.32
C PRO A 37 -7.05 -27.13 -37.22
N LYS A 38 -7.40 -26.68 -36.01
CA LYS A 38 -7.84 -25.30 -35.75
C LYS A 38 -6.68 -24.28 -35.69
N GLY A 39 -5.42 -24.72 -35.79
CA GLY A 39 -4.24 -23.87 -35.77
C GLY A 39 -3.48 -23.91 -34.43
N ASN A 40 -2.69 -22.87 -34.17
CA ASN A 40 -1.79 -22.85 -33.01
C ASN A 40 -2.55 -22.59 -31.70
N VAL A 41 -2.84 -23.67 -30.98
CA VAL A 41 -3.61 -23.66 -29.73
C VAL A 41 -3.02 -22.72 -28.67
N LEU A 42 -1.70 -22.73 -28.50
CA LEU A 42 -1.04 -21.97 -27.44
C LEU A 42 -1.05 -20.46 -27.73
N GLU A 43 -0.85 -20.06 -28.99
CA GLU A 43 -0.87 -18.64 -29.35
C GLU A 43 -2.29 -18.03 -29.26
N PHE A 44 -3.31 -18.78 -29.71
CA PHE A 44 -4.70 -18.33 -29.59
C PHE A 44 -5.14 -18.22 -28.12
N ALA A 45 -4.76 -19.19 -27.29
CA ALA A 45 -5.02 -19.15 -25.86
C ALA A 45 -4.30 -17.98 -25.18
N ARG A 46 -3.03 -17.73 -25.54
CA ARG A 46 -2.24 -16.61 -25.00
C ARG A 46 -2.86 -15.26 -25.35
N ALA A 47 -3.22 -15.05 -26.62
CA ALA A 47 -3.83 -13.80 -27.07
C ALA A 47 -5.16 -13.55 -26.35
N SER A 48 -6.00 -14.57 -26.24
CA SER A 48 -7.30 -14.46 -25.56
C SER A 48 -7.16 -14.19 -24.06
N ALA A 49 -6.18 -14.81 -23.41
CA ALA A 49 -5.87 -14.55 -22.01
C ALA A 49 -5.43 -13.10 -21.76
N LEU A 50 -4.56 -12.56 -22.62
CA LEU A 50 -4.12 -11.15 -22.52
C LEU A 50 -5.27 -10.17 -22.71
N LEU A 51 -6.21 -10.46 -23.62
CA LEU A 51 -7.41 -9.66 -23.79
C LEU A 51 -8.33 -9.77 -22.56
N ALA A 52 -8.54 -10.98 -22.05
CA ALA A 52 -9.35 -11.22 -20.87
C ALA A 52 -8.82 -10.48 -19.64
N ILE A 53 -7.51 -10.54 -19.38
CA ILE A 53 -6.83 -9.82 -18.30
C ILE A 53 -7.19 -8.33 -18.33
N LYS A 54 -7.03 -7.69 -19.50
CA LYS A 54 -7.31 -6.26 -19.70
C LYS A 54 -8.80 -5.91 -19.59
N LYS A 55 -9.67 -6.92 -19.69
CA LYS A 55 -11.13 -6.79 -19.74
C LYS A 55 -11.82 -7.43 -18.54
N THR A 56 -11.07 -7.68 -17.46
CA THR A 56 -11.60 -8.35 -16.26
C THR A 56 -12.73 -7.56 -15.62
N SER A 57 -12.60 -6.25 -15.49
CA SER A 57 -13.65 -5.39 -14.94
C SER A 57 -14.91 -5.30 -15.80
N ASP A 58 -14.84 -5.66 -17.09
CA ASP A 58 -15.99 -5.62 -18.00
C ASP A 58 -16.92 -6.83 -17.78
N VAL A 59 -16.41 -7.90 -17.14
CA VAL A 59 -17.13 -9.17 -17.00
C VAL A 59 -17.26 -9.67 -15.55
N ILE A 60 -16.31 -9.35 -14.67
CA ILE A 60 -16.39 -9.74 -13.26
C ILE A 60 -16.95 -8.56 -12.45
N PRO A 61 -18.15 -8.68 -11.85
CA PRO A 61 -18.72 -7.64 -11.02
C PRO A 61 -17.78 -7.27 -9.86
N ASP A 62 -17.84 -6.01 -9.44
CA ASP A 62 -17.04 -5.47 -8.32
C ASP A 62 -15.51 -5.46 -8.50
N CYS A 63 -14.98 -5.89 -9.65
CA CYS A 63 -13.58 -5.66 -10.01
C CYS A 63 -13.36 -4.19 -10.38
N HIS A 64 -12.27 -3.63 -9.87
CA HIS A 64 -11.85 -2.29 -10.26
C HIS A 64 -11.19 -2.36 -11.64
N PRO A 65 -11.30 -1.34 -12.48
CA PRO A 65 -10.45 -1.23 -13.65
C PRO A 65 -8.99 -1.01 -13.19
N LEU A 66 -8.10 -1.94 -13.54
CA LEU A 66 -6.70 -1.91 -13.13
C LEU A 66 -5.77 -1.60 -14.33
N PRO A 67 -4.80 -0.68 -14.18
CA PRO A 67 -3.79 -0.45 -15.20
C PRO A 67 -2.78 -1.61 -15.17
N VAL A 68 -2.98 -2.61 -16.04
CA VAL A 68 -2.07 -3.75 -16.14
C VAL A 68 -0.74 -3.28 -16.74
N GLU A 69 0.33 -3.39 -15.96
CA GLU A 69 1.70 -3.00 -16.35
C GLU A 69 2.44 -4.17 -17.01
N PHE A 70 2.15 -5.40 -16.58
CA PHE A 70 2.74 -6.62 -17.12
C PHE A 70 1.77 -7.78 -17.07
N ALA A 71 1.79 -8.60 -18.12
CA ALA A 71 1.10 -9.88 -18.14
C ALA A 71 1.88 -10.91 -18.97
N ALA A 72 2.02 -12.13 -18.45
CA ALA A 72 2.67 -13.24 -19.14
C ALA A 72 1.87 -14.54 -18.99
N ILE A 73 1.87 -15.34 -20.05
CA ILE A 73 1.24 -16.66 -20.08
C ILE A 73 2.28 -17.67 -20.56
N SER A 74 2.57 -18.64 -19.71
CA SER A 74 3.45 -19.77 -19.99
C SER A 74 2.71 -21.09 -19.88
N TYR A 75 3.21 -22.09 -20.61
CA TYR A 75 2.66 -23.43 -20.64
C TYR A 75 3.72 -24.43 -20.23
N ASP A 76 3.33 -25.40 -19.42
CA ASP A 76 4.11 -26.59 -19.11
C ASP A 76 3.25 -27.84 -19.38
N PHE A 77 3.88 -28.98 -19.56
CA PHE A 77 3.21 -30.20 -20.01
C PHE A 77 3.72 -31.42 -19.27
N ASP A 78 2.80 -32.28 -18.86
CA ASP A 78 3.10 -33.67 -18.51
C ASP A 78 2.52 -34.62 -19.58
N GLU A 79 2.39 -35.91 -19.27
CA GLU A 79 1.93 -36.93 -20.23
C GLU A 79 0.54 -36.63 -20.81
N ILE A 80 -0.37 -36.09 -20.00
CA ILE A 80 -1.78 -35.88 -20.38
C ILE A 80 -2.31 -34.50 -19.99
N ASN A 81 -1.53 -33.65 -19.32
CA ASN A 81 -1.98 -32.34 -18.89
C ASN A 81 -1.22 -31.19 -19.56
N ILE A 82 -1.93 -30.09 -19.74
CA ILE A 82 -1.38 -28.77 -20.08
C ILE A 82 -1.56 -27.89 -18.84
N HIS A 83 -0.46 -27.45 -18.26
CA HIS A 83 -0.42 -26.53 -17.14
C HIS A 83 -0.25 -25.11 -17.67
N ILE A 84 -1.25 -24.26 -17.44
CA ILE A 84 -1.25 -22.86 -17.82
C ILE A 84 -0.86 -22.06 -16.58
N LYS A 85 0.13 -21.18 -16.71
CA LYS A 85 0.50 -20.22 -15.67
C LYS A 85 0.31 -18.80 -16.22
N VAL A 86 -0.42 -17.99 -15.47
CA VAL A 86 -0.72 -16.60 -15.82
C VAL A 86 -0.20 -15.70 -14.71
N GLU A 87 0.71 -14.79 -15.07
CA GLU A 87 1.34 -13.84 -14.16
C GLU A 87 0.93 -12.42 -14.56
N VAL A 88 0.48 -11.62 -13.60
CA VAL A 88 0.01 -10.24 -13.83
C VAL A 88 0.61 -9.31 -12.77
N HIS A 89 1.12 -8.16 -13.21
CA HIS A 89 1.62 -7.10 -12.34
C HIS A 89 0.93 -5.75 -12.58
N THR A 90 0.84 -4.95 -11.53
CA THR A 90 0.45 -3.53 -11.59
C THR A 90 1.06 -2.77 -10.40
N ILE A 91 1.10 -1.44 -10.49
CA ILE A 91 1.30 -0.56 -9.33
C ILE A 91 -0.05 0.10 -9.04
N TYR A 92 -0.78 -0.42 -8.05
CA TYR A 92 -2.13 0.06 -7.75
C TYR A 92 -2.59 -0.16 -6.32
N LYS A 93 -3.77 0.40 -6.01
CA LYS A 93 -4.41 0.41 -4.69
C LYS A 93 -5.01 -0.94 -4.28
N THR A 94 -5.20 -1.87 -5.22
CA THR A 94 -5.72 -3.23 -5.00
C THR A 94 -4.97 -4.25 -5.85
N GLY A 95 -5.06 -5.54 -5.49
CA GLY A 95 -4.36 -6.63 -6.17
C GLY A 95 -4.98 -7.04 -7.51
N VAL A 96 -4.25 -7.90 -8.23
CA VAL A 96 -4.54 -8.40 -9.59
C VAL A 96 -4.88 -9.90 -9.61
N GLU A 97 -5.34 -10.44 -8.48
CA GLU A 97 -5.65 -11.86 -8.33
C GLU A 97 -6.73 -12.31 -9.33
N VAL A 98 -7.75 -11.46 -9.51
CA VAL A 98 -8.88 -11.77 -10.37
C VAL A 98 -8.49 -11.66 -11.84
N GLU A 99 -7.66 -10.69 -12.23
CA GLU A 99 -7.13 -10.56 -13.58
C GLU A 99 -6.31 -11.79 -13.98
N ALA A 100 -5.43 -12.26 -13.09
CA ALA A 100 -4.64 -13.47 -13.34
C ALA A 100 -5.53 -14.71 -13.49
N MET A 101 -6.50 -14.91 -12.58
CA MET A 101 -7.43 -16.04 -12.65
C MET A 101 -8.36 -15.97 -13.86
N HIS A 102 -8.82 -14.78 -14.23
CA HIS A 102 -9.66 -14.57 -15.40
C HIS A 102 -8.90 -14.90 -16.69
N GLY A 103 -7.65 -14.44 -16.80
CA GLY A 103 -6.75 -14.83 -17.89
C GLY A 103 -6.56 -16.35 -17.97
N ALA A 104 -6.33 -17.02 -16.84
CA ALA A 104 -6.17 -18.48 -16.79
C ALA A 104 -7.46 -19.21 -17.20
N SER A 105 -8.63 -18.73 -16.76
CA SER A 105 -9.94 -19.25 -17.13
C SER A 105 -10.18 -19.16 -18.63
N VAL A 106 -9.99 -17.99 -19.23
CA VAL A 106 -10.20 -17.80 -20.67
C VAL A 106 -9.19 -18.58 -21.49
N ALA A 107 -7.91 -18.63 -21.09
CA ALA A 107 -6.92 -19.47 -21.75
C ALA A 107 -7.37 -20.94 -21.78
N SER A 108 -7.82 -21.46 -20.64
CA SER A 108 -8.27 -22.85 -20.51
C SER A 108 -9.48 -23.15 -21.40
N LEU A 109 -10.45 -22.23 -21.47
CA LEU A 109 -11.64 -22.38 -22.31
C LEU A 109 -11.31 -22.35 -23.81
N VAL A 110 -10.36 -21.52 -24.23
CA VAL A 110 -9.88 -21.48 -25.62
C VAL A 110 -9.17 -22.78 -25.98
N ILE A 111 -8.29 -23.28 -25.11
CA ILE A 111 -7.63 -24.58 -25.34
C ILE A 111 -8.67 -25.69 -25.46
N TYR A 112 -9.66 -25.72 -24.56
CA TYR A 112 -10.77 -26.67 -24.66
C TYR A 112 -11.49 -26.59 -26.01
N ASP A 113 -11.88 -25.38 -26.45
CA ASP A 113 -12.59 -25.19 -27.73
C ASP A 113 -11.74 -25.63 -28.94
N MET A 114 -10.43 -25.43 -28.88
CA MET A 114 -9.52 -25.81 -29.95
C MET A 114 -9.25 -27.32 -30.02
N LEU A 115 -9.33 -28.02 -28.89
CA LEU A 115 -9.02 -29.45 -28.79
C LEU A 115 -10.24 -30.37 -28.87
N LYS A 116 -11.46 -29.88 -28.56
CA LYS A 116 -12.71 -30.69 -28.66
C LYS A 116 -12.97 -31.37 -30.02
N PRO A 117 -12.41 -30.96 -31.17
CA PRO A 117 -12.54 -31.72 -32.42
C PRO A 117 -11.73 -33.02 -32.42
N ILE A 118 -10.55 -33.04 -31.80
CA ILE A 118 -9.60 -34.17 -31.81
C ILE A 118 -9.61 -34.97 -30.51
N ASP A 119 -10.13 -34.40 -29.42
CA ASP A 119 -10.24 -35.04 -28.11
C ASP A 119 -11.61 -34.72 -27.49
N LYS A 120 -12.48 -35.73 -27.36
CA LYS A 120 -13.85 -35.55 -26.87
C LYS A 120 -13.98 -35.58 -25.34
N ASN A 121 -12.95 -36.03 -24.63
CA ASN A 121 -12.98 -36.20 -23.19
C ASN A 121 -12.01 -35.25 -22.47
N ILE A 122 -11.63 -34.16 -23.14
CA ILE A 122 -10.82 -33.10 -22.55
C ILE A 122 -11.59 -32.39 -21.42
N GLU A 123 -10.87 -32.00 -20.37
CA GLU A 123 -11.44 -31.42 -19.15
C GLU A 123 -10.62 -30.19 -18.71
N ILE A 124 -11.30 -29.16 -18.19
CA ILE A 124 -10.67 -28.10 -17.39
C ILE A 124 -10.72 -28.54 -15.92
N SER A 125 -9.62 -29.08 -15.39
CA SER A 125 -9.64 -29.75 -14.08
C SER A 125 -9.59 -28.79 -12.90
N ASN A 126 -8.84 -27.69 -13.01
CA ASN A 126 -8.83 -26.67 -11.95
C ASN A 126 -8.38 -25.31 -12.49
N ILE A 127 -8.80 -24.26 -11.79
CA ILE A 127 -8.26 -22.90 -11.90
C ILE A 127 -8.04 -22.41 -10.46
N LYS A 128 -6.85 -21.90 -10.14
CA LYS A 128 -6.53 -21.43 -8.79
C LYS A 128 -5.47 -20.33 -8.79
N LEU A 129 -5.45 -19.55 -7.72
CA LEU A 129 -4.37 -18.62 -7.41
C LEU A 129 -3.21 -19.40 -6.77
N LEU A 130 -2.00 -19.26 -7.31
CA LEU A 130 -0.77 -19.86 -6.79
C LEU A 130 -0.05 -18.91 -5.82
N GLU A 131 0.09 -17.65 -6.23
CA GLU A 131 0.86 -16.65 -5.50
C GLU A 131 0.16 -15.30 -5.58
N LYS A 132 0.24 -14.53 -4.50
CA LYS A 132 -0.05 -13.10 -4.53
C LYS A 132 0.95 -12.33 -3.68
N GLN A 133 1.30 -11.15 -4.15
CA GLN A 133 2.22 -10.24 -3.47
C GLN A 133 1.68 -8.81 -3.50
N GLY A 134 1.93 -8.07 -2.42
CA GLY A 134 1.59 -6.67 -2.26
C GLY A 134 0.48 -6.40 -1.24
N GLY A 135 0.28 -5.14 -0.90
CA GLY A 135 -0.65 -4.73 0.16
C GLY A 135 -0.18 -5.12 1.56
N LYS A 136 -1.13 -5.43 2.44
CA LYS A 136 -0.86 -5.75 3.86
C LYS A 136 -0.11 -7.07 4.04
N SER A 137 -0.26 -8.01 3.09
CA SER A 137 0.28 -9.37 3.19
C SER A 137 1.82 -9.44 3.20
N ASN A 138 2.51 -8.36 2.83
CA ASN A 138 3.96 -8.31 2.75
C ASN A 138 4.60 -7.28 3.71
N GLN A 139 3.83 -6.76 4.68
CA GLN A 139 4.38 -5.85 5.70
C GLN A 139 5.10 -6.67 6.76
N LYS A 140 6.38 -6.37 7.01
CA LYS A 140 7.11 -6.90 8.16
C LYS A 140 6.39 -6.44 9.44
N ASN A 141 6.09 -7.36 10.36
CA ASN A 141 5.62 -6.98 11.70
C ASN A 141 6.78 -6.28 12.41
N ILE A 142 6.63 -4.98 12.63
CA ILE A 142 7.58 -4.18 13.41
C ILE A 142 7.13 -4.29 14.86
N ASP A 143 8.00 -4.78 15.74
CA ASP A 143 7.74 -4.68 17.17
C ASP A 143 7.83 -3.21 17.57
N VAL A 144 6.69 -2.68 18.04
CA VAL A 144 6.56 -1.30 18.49
C VAL A 144 6.12 -1.22 19.94
N THR A 145 6.08 -2.35 20.65
CA THR A 145 5.60 -2.42 22.03
C THR A 145 6.51 -1.69 23.01
N HIS A 146 7.80 -1.58 22.69
CA HIS A 146 8.78 -0.82 23.45
C HIS A 146 8.82 0.67 23.09
N LEU A 147 8.18 1.08 22.00
CA LEU A 147 8.21 2.48 21.58
C LEU A 147 7.35 3.35 22.50
N THR A 148 7.90 4.48 22.87
CA THR A 148 7.20 5.57 23.57
C THR A 148 6.95 6.71 22.61
N ALA A 149 5.77 7.31 22.69
CA ALA A 149 5.38 8.42 21.84
C ALA A 149 4.80 9.59 22.65
N ALA A 150 4.79 10.77 22.04
CA ALA A 150 4.17 11.96 22.59
C ALA A 150 3.42 12.71 21.48
N VAL A 151 2.24 13.23 21.81
CA VAL A 151 1.43 14.07 20.94
C VAL A 151 1.30 15.45 21.57
N VAL A 152 1.72 16.49 20.85
CA VAL A 152 1.68 17.87 21.30
C VAL A 152 0.79 18.69 20.37
N VAL A 153 -0.26 19.27 20.92
CA VAL A 153 -1.17 20.17 20.18
C VAL A 153 -0.67 21.60 20.30
N CYS A 154 -0.31 22.22 19.18
CA CYS A 154 0.03 23.63 19.09
C CYS A 154 -1.24 24.41 18.71
N SER A 155 -1.85 25.06 19.70
CA SER A 155 -2.99 25.96 19.47
C SER A 155 -3.24 26.90 20.64
N ASP A 156 -3.22 28.21 20.36
CA ASP A 156 -3.63 29.25 21.32
C ASP A 156 -5.05 29.01 21.84
N SER A 157 -6.01 28.74 20.95
CA SER A 157 -7.41 28.54 21.34
C SER A 157 -7.65 27.30 22.20
N VAL A 158 -6.88 26.23 22.00
CA VAL A 158 -7.02 25.00 22.80
C VAL A 158 -6.29 25.14 24.13
N SER A 159 -5.08 25.74 24.13
CA SER A 159 -4.32 25.98 25.36
C SER A 159 -5.04 26.92 26.33
N GLN A 160 -5.81 27.90 25.82
CA GLN A 160 -6.65 28.79 26.61
C GLN A 160 -8.00 28.16 27.03
N GLY A 161 -8.29 26.93 26.61
CA GLY A 161 -9.54 26.23 26.93
C GLY A 161 -10.78 26.72 26.16
N ILE A 162 -10.61 27.58 25.15
CA ILE A 162 -11.70 28.11 24.31
C ILE A 162 -12.25 27.01 23.39
N LYS A 163 -11.36 26.18 22.84
CA LYS A 163 -11.71 25.08 21.93
C LYS A 163 -11.23 23.74 22.47
N LYS A 164 -11.99 22.68 22.20
CA LYS A 164 -11.56 21.30 22.50
C LYS A 164 -10.68 20.76 21.38
N ASP A 165 -9.59 20.09 21.73
CA ASP A 165 -8.79 19.35 20.76
C ASP A 165 -9.53 18.12 20.21
N SER A 166 -9.40 17.96 18.89
CA SER A 166 -9.81 16.78 18.15
C SER A 166 -8.64 16.13 17.40
N SER A 167 -7.64 16.92 17.00
CA SER A 167 -6.55 16.48 16.12
C SER A 167 -5.52 15.66 16.89
N GLY A 168 -5.14 16.11 18.08
CA GLY A 168 -4.27 15.35 18.97
C GLY A 168 -4.90 14.03 19.41
N LYS A 169 -6.19 14.02 19.73
CA LYS A 169 -6.92 12.77 20.03
C LYS A 169 -6.90 11.76 18.90
N ILE A 170 -7.08 12.21 17.64
CA ILE A 170 -6.98 11.34 16.46
C ILE A 170 -5.58 10.72 16.35
N LEU A 171 -4.53 11.49 16.65
CA LEU A 171 -3.15 10.99 16.65
C LEU A 171 -2.93 9.94 17.73
N VAL A 172 -3.40 10.19 18.95
CA VAL A 172 -3.32 9.23 20.06
C VAL A 172 -4.02 7.93 19.68
N GLU A 173 -5.27 7.99 19.19
CA GLU A 173 -6.01 6.80 18.75
C GLU A 173 -5.31 6.06 17.60
N ALA A 174 -4.70 6.80 16.67
CA ALA A 174 -3.97 6.20 15.55
C ALA A 174 -2.72 5.47 16.02
N LEU A 175 -1.94 6.04 16.94
CA LEU A 175 -0.77 5.42 17.53
C LEU A 175 -1.13 4.16 18.34
N GLN A 176 -2.21 4.23 19.13
CA GLN A 176 -2.74 3.05 19.85
C GLN A 176 -3.11 1.92 18.89
N LYS A 177 -3.73 2.24 17.75
CA LYS A 177 -4.05 1.25 16.70
C LYS A 177 -2.81 0.63 16.05
N GLN A 178 -1.65 1.28 16.12
CA GLN A 178 -0.38 0.68 15.69
C GLN A 178 0.24 -0.22 16.76
N GLY A 179 -0.26 -0.23 17.98
CA GLY A 179 0.29 -1.01 19.10
C GLY A 179 1.23 -0.22 20.02
N ILE A 180 1.35 1.10 19.84
CA ILE A 180 2.11 1.97 20.75
C ILE A 180 1.22 2.30 21.95
N ASN A 181 1.58 1.80 23.13
CA ASN A 181 0.75 1.92 24.33
C ASN A 181 1.14 3.08 25.25
N THR A 182 2.42 3.48 25.24
CA THR A 182 2.93 4.58 26.07
C THR A 182 2.90 5.87 25.27
N ILE A 183 1.82 6.64 25.42
CA ILE A 183 1.60 7.89 24.68
C ILE A 183 1.33 9.03 25.66
N ASP A 184 2.27 9.97 25.75
CA ASP A 184 2.05 11.25 26.44
C ASP A 184 1.22 12.19 25.54
N TYR A 185 0.40 13.06 26.15
CA TYR A 185 -0.39 14.07 25.46
C TYR A 185 -0.25 15.42 26.16
N SER A 186 -0.03 16.49 25.40
CA SER A 186 0.02 17.86 25.91
C SER A 186 -0.52 18.87 24.90
N VAL A 187 -0.88 20.05 25.41
CA VAL A 187 -1.32 21.20 24.60
C VAL A 187 -0.47 22.40 24.98
N VAL A 188 0.00 23.14 23.99
CA VAL A 188 0.79 24.36 24.15
C VAL A 188 0.25 25.49 23.27
N SER A 189 0.57 26.73 23.63
CA SER A 189 0.33 27.90 22.79
C SER A 189 1.19 27.87 21.52
N ASP A 190 0.79 28.63 20.51
CA ASP A 190 1.53 28.84 19.27
C ASP A 190 2.71 29.80 19.51
N ASP A 191 3.65 29.35 20.35
CA ASP A 191 4.84 30.10 20.77
C ASP A 191 6.09 29.22 20.67
N ILE A 192 7.17 29.80 20.15
CA ILE A 192 8.44 29.09 19.92
C ILE A 192 9.00 28.51 21.23
N SER A 193 8.97 29.27 22.32
CA SER A 193 9.51 28.81 23.60
C SER A 193 8.69 27.64 24.15
N ALA A 194 7.36 27.74 24.10
CA ALA A 194 6.47 26.69 24.57
C ALA A 194 6.66 25.37 23.79
N ILE A 195 6.79 25.45 22.46
CA ILE A 195 7.03 24.28 21.60
C ILE A 195 8.39 23.65 21.90
N ARG A 196 9.45 24.47 22.01
CA ARG A 196 10.81 24.00 22.31
C ARG A 196 10.92 23.32 23.68
N GLN A 197 10.23 23.83 24.69
CA GLN A 197 10.17 23.21 26.01
C GLN A 197 9.60 21.78 25.95
N GLN A 198 8.62 21.51 25.08
CA GLN A 198 8.10 20.15 24.90
C GLN A 198 9.14 19.23 24.26
N ILE A 199 9.91 19.71 23.29
CA ILE A 199 10.99 18.92 22.67
C ILE A 199 11.99 18.50 23.75
N GLU A 200 12.49 19.44 24.55
CA GLU A 200 13.44 19.15 25.64
C GLU A 200 12.86 18.20 26.69
N LEU A 201 11.60 18.41 27.09
CA LEU A 201 10.90 17.53 28.02
C LEU A 201 10.88 16.08 27.52
N PHE A 202 10.49 15.86 26.26
CA PHE A 202 10.35 14.51 25.70
C PHE A 202 11.69 13.88 25.33
N LYS A 203 12.70 14.67 24.98
CA LYS A 203 14.10 14.19 24.90
C LYS A 203 14.57 13.64 26.24
N ASN A 204 14.38 14.39 27.32
CA ASN A 204 14.79 13.98 28.67
C ASN A 204 14.03 12.74 29.18
N LYS A 205 12.79 12.53 28.73
CA LYS A 205 12.01 11.31 28.99
C LYS A 205 12.43 10.10 28.16
N GLY A 206 13.31 10.26 27.16
CA GLY A 206 13.68 9.18 26.25
C GLY A 206 12.59 8.79 25.24
N CYS A 207 11.74 9.75 24.85
CA CYS A 207 10.67 9.52 23.88
C CYS A 207 11.22 9.10 22.51
N ASN A 208 10.60 8.12 21.85
CA ASN A 208 11.03 7.67 20.52
C ASN A 208 10.35 8.44 19.39
N LEU A 209 9.08 8.82 19.56
CA LEU A 209 8.27 9.46 18.52
C LEU A 209 7.49 10.66 19.07
N LEU A 210 7.81 11.86 18.59
CA LEU A 210 7.13 13.11 18.95
C LEU A 210 6.34 13.66 17.76
N LEU A 211 5.02 13.74 17.91
CA LEU A 211 4.11 14.29 16.90
C LEU A 211 3.56 15.63 17.37
N PHE A 212 3.89 16.70 16.65
CA PHE A 212 3.20 17.98 16.78
C PHE A 212 1.99 18.03 15.85
N THR A 213 0.92 18.72 16.26
CA THR A 213 -0.22 19.05 15.39
C THR A 213 -0.61 20.50 15.57
N GLY A 214 -0.65 21.26 14.46
CA GLY A 214 -0.95 22.69 14.47
C GLY A 214 0.27 23.57 14.21
N GLY A 215 0.03 24.84 13.86
CA GLY A 215 1.08 25.84 13.63
C GLY A 215 1.98 25.60 12.41
N THR A 216 1.52 24.86 11.39
CA THR A 216 2.31 24.52 10.18
C THR A 216 1.81 25.22 8.89
N GLY A 217 0.87 26.15 9.02
CA GLY A 217 0.34 26.97 7.92
C GLY A 217 1.24 28.17 7.56
N LEU A 218 0.64 29.22 7.01
CA LEU A 218 1.33 30.44 6.54
C LEU A 218 0.96 31.70 7.34
N SER A 219 0.19 31.57 8.42
CA SER A 219 -0.12 32.72 9.29
C SER A 219 1.09 33.09 10.16
N ASP A 220 1.12 34.32 10.67
CA ASP A 220 2.18 34.79 11.57
C ASP A 220 2.28 33.97 12.88
N ARG A 221 1.22 33.25 13.25
CA ARG A 221 1.18 32.35 14.41
C ARG A 221 1.62 30.93 14.07
N ASP A 222 1.72 30.57 12.79
CA ASP A 222 2.21 29.25 12.39
C ASP A 222 3.74 29.19 12.54
N VAL A 223 4.21 28.82 13.73
CA VAL A 223 5.65 28.82 14.07
C VAL A 223 6.20 27.43 14.43
N THR A 224 5.39 26.37 14.30
CA THR A 224 5.79 25.01 14.70
C THR A 224 7.02 24.50 13.93
N PRO A 225 7.10 24.63 12.58
CA PRO A 225 8.30 24.26 11.84
C PRO A 225 9.54 25.03 12.30
N GLU A 226 9.44 26.35 12.48
CA GLU A 226 10.53 27.22 12.94
C GLU A 226 11.01 26.88 14.35
N ALA A 227 10.08 26.49 15.23
CA ALA A 227 10.40 26.09 16.59
C ALA A 227 11.15 24.74 16.62
N VAL A 228 10.75 23.80 15.77
CA VAL A 228 11.27 22.43 15.70
C VAL A 228 12.58 22.33 14.90
N HIS A 229 12.73 23.06 13.79
CA HIS A 229 13.86 22.92 12.86
C HIS A 229 15.24 22.95 13.53
N PRO A 230 15.55 23.86 14.49
CA PRO A 230 16.86 23.88 15.15
C PRO A 230 17.22 22.62 15.95
N PHE A 231 16.24 21.76 16.26
CA PHE A 231 16.42 20.51 16.99
C PHE A 231 16.61 19.31 16.05
N ILE A 232 16.35 19.47 14.75
CA ILE A 232 16.48 18.37 13.80
C ILE A 232 17.95 18.19 13.43
N THR A 233 18.54 17.12 13.96
CA THR A 233 19.90 16.66 13.65
C THR A 233 20.00 15.95 12.30
N LYS A 234 18.91 15.31 11.84
CA LYS A 234 18.85 14.62 10.55
C LYS A 234 17.46 14.75 9.95
N GLU A 235 17.34 15.59 8.93
CA GLU A 235 16.08 15.79 8.21
C GLU A 235 15.69 14.58 7.37
N ILE A 236 14.37 14.37 7.21
CA ILE A 236 13.79 13.34 6.36
C ILE A 236 12.64 13.97 5.56
N PRO A 237 12.96 14.82 4.56
CA PRO A 237 11.94 15.56 3.81
C PRO A 237 10.91 14.65 3.13
N GLY A 238 11.32 13.44 2.71
CA GLY A 238 10.46 12.43 2.08
C GLY A 238 9.22 12.05 2.87
N ILE A 239 9.23 12.17 4.20
CA ILE A 239 8.04 11.93 5.05
C ILE A 239 6.98 12.99 4.73
N MET A 240 7.34 14.26 4.78
CA MET A 240 6.39 15.36 4.57
C MET A 240 6.04 15.53 3.10
N GLU A 241 6.94 15.18 2.16
CA GLU A 241 6.63 15.05 0.73
C GLU A 241 5.54 14.00 0.49
N THR A 242 5.69 12.81 1.07
CA THR A 242 4.70 11.73 0.96
C THR A 242 3.34 12.16 1.52
N ALA A 243 3.34 12.78 2.70
CA ALA A 243 2.13 13.22 3.36
C ALA A 243 1.40 14.32 2.57
N ARG A 244 2.12 15.34 2.08
CA ARG A 244 1.56 16.39 1.23
C ARG A 244 1.06 15.85 -0.11
N ASN A 245 1.81 14.96 -0.75
CA ASN A 245 1.41 14.35 -2.02
C ASN A 245 0.14 13.50 -1.87
N TYR A 246 -0.02 12.78 -0.77
CA TYR A 246 -1.26 12.07 -0.48
C TYR A 246 -2.41 13.04 -0.14
N GLY A 247 -2.12 14.09 0.65
CA GLY A 247 -3.11 15.11 1.01
C GLY A 247 -3.63 15.89 -0.20
N GLN A 248 -2.78 16.27 -1.16
CA GLN A 248 -3.17 17.09 -2.32
C GLN A 248 -4.05 16.36 -3.34
N GLU A 249 -4.10 15.02 -3.29
CA GLU A 249 -5.09 14.24 -4.04
C GLU A 249 -6.51 14.51 -3.52
N ARG A 250 -6.66 14.92 -2.25
CA ARG A 250 -7.94 15.14 -1.56
C ARG A 250 -8.23 16.62 -1.36
N VAL A 251 -7.28 17.34 -0.77
CA VAL A 251 -7.35 18.77 -0.45
C VAL A 251 -6.20 19.48 -1.13
N LYS A 252 -6.46 20.25 -2.19
CA LYS A 252 -5.43 20.89 -3.03
C LYS A 252 -4.48 21.81 -2.26
N THR A 253 -4.95 22.42 -1.17
CA THR A 253 -4.14 23.31 -0.33
C THR A 253 -3.18 22.57 0.60
N SER A 254 -3.21 21.23 0.67
CA SER A 254 -2.26 20.45 1.49
C SER A 254 -0.80 20.72 1.12
N MET A 255 -0.52 21.08 -0.14
CA MET A 255 0.82 21.47 -0.58
C MET A 255 1.39 22.71 0.13
N LEU A 256 0.55 23.55 0.73
CA LEU A 256 0.96 24.77 1.45
C LEU A 256 1.46 24.49 2.88
N SER A 257 1.29 23.26 3.39
CA SER A 257 1.78 22.91 4.72
C SER A 257 3.31 22.94 4.76
N ARG A 258 3.87 23.70 5.69
CA ARG A 258 5.31 23.80 5.95
C ARG A 258 5.82 22.75 6.92
N GLY A 259 5.06 21.68 7.14
CA GLY A 259 5.46 20.62 8.06
C GLY A 259 6.82 20.02 7.69
N ILE A 260 7.62 19.77 8.73
CA ILE A 260 8.94 19.13 8.68
C ILE A 260 8.93 17.82 9.46
N ALA A 261 9.89 16.95 9.13
CA ALA A 261 10.11 15.72 9.85
C ALA A 261 11.61 15.35 9.85
N GLY A 262 12.06 14.77 10.96
CA GLY A 262 13.44 14.34 11.09
C GLY A 262 13.77 13.88 12.50
N PHE A 263 14.99 13.40 12.69
CA PHE A 263 15.48 13.01 14.01
C PHE A 263 16.07 14.19 14.76
N SER A 264 15.70 14.31 16.03
CA SER A 264 16.48 14.99 17.07
C SER A 264 17.18 13.89 17.88
N ASP A 265 18.44 13.59 17.57
CA ASP A 265 19.19 12.47 18.14
C ASP A 265 18.45 11.13 17.94
N GLU A 266 17.91 10.55 19.02
CA GLU A 266 17.16 9.29 19.03
C GLU A 266 15.65 9.44 18.81
N MET A 267 15.13 10.65 18.91
CA MET A 267 13.69 10.92 18.84
C MET A 267 13.28 11.37 17.43
N LEU A 268 12.35 10.65 16.80
CA LEU A 268 11.74 11.07 15.55
C LEU A 268 10.69 12.15 15.82
N ILE A 269 10.80 13.31 15.17
CA ILE A 269 9.85 14.42 15.29
C ILE A 269 9.13 14.62 13.96
N LEU A 270 7.80 14.75 13.99
CA LEU A 270 6.96 15.16 12.86
C LEU A 270 6.09 16.34 13.25
N THR A 271 5.93 17.31 12.36
CA THR A 271 4.97 18.42 12.53
C THR A 271 3.82 18.29 11.55
N LEU A 272 2.61 18.02 12.05
CA LEU A 272 1.41 17.76 11.27
C LEU A 272 0.49 19.00 11.21
N PRO A 273 -0.40 19.08 10.21
CA PRO A 273 -1.41 20.14 10.14
C PRO A 273 -2.37 20.10 11.33
N GLY A 274 -2.95 21.25 11.70
CA GLY A 274 -3.87 21.35 12.84
C GLY A 274 -5.29 20.83 12.58
N SER A 275 -5.68 20.60 11.32
CA SER A 275 -7.04 20.15 10.99
C SER A 275 -7.20 18.64 11.10
N SER A 276 -8.32 18.19 11.69
CA SER A 276 -8.62 16.77 11.86
C SER A 276 -8.64 15.98 10.55
N GLY A 277 -9.07 16.61 9.45
CA GLY A 277 -9.08 15.99 8.12
C GLY A 277 -7.65 15.71 7.63
N ALA A 278 -6.80 16.73 7.62
CA ALA A 278 -5.42 16.61 7.17
C ALA A 278 -4.60 15.66 8.07
N VAL A 279 -4.85 15.64 9.39
CA VAL A 279 -4.22 14.67 10.30
C VAL A 279 -4.58 13.23 9.90
N LYS A 280 -5.85 12.93 9.63
CA LYS A 280 -6.26 11.59 9.17
C LYS A 280 -5.58 11.21 7.87
N GLU A 281 -5.48 12.13 6.92
CA GLU A 281 -4.82 11.91 5.63
C GLU A 281 -3.32 11.64 5.80
N TYR A 282 -2.63 12.42 6.64
CA TYR A 282 -1.20 12.25 6.89
C TYR A 282 -0.94 10.94 7.63
N ILE A 283 -1.79 10.55 8.58
CA ILE A 283 -1.69 9.24 9.23
C ILE A 283 -1.84 8.11 8.21
N GLN A 284 -2.84 8.19 7.32
CA GLN A 284 -3.06 7.19 6.27
C GLN A 284 -1.91 7.09 5.27
N ALA A 285 -1.25 8.21 4.98
CA ALA A 285 -0.10 8.27 4.09
C ALA A 285 1.16 7.65 4.71
N LEU A 286 1.35 7.83 6.02
CA LEU A 286 2.62 7.56 6.70
C LEU A 286 2.65 6.25 7.49
N PHE A 287 1.53 5.83 8.09
CA PHE A 287 1.49 4.68 8.98
C PHE A 287 0.90 3.43 8.29
N PRO A 288 1.47 2.22 8.55
CA PRO A 288 2.53 1.92 9.52
C PRO A 288 3.97 2.14 9.01
N GLN A 289 4.16 2.52 7.74
CA GLN A 289 5.47 2.46 7.04
C GLN A 289 6.56 3.25 7.76
N ILE A 290 6.22 4.41 8.32
CA ILE A 290 7.17 5.26 9.05
C ILE A 290 7.81 4.55 10.26
N LEU A 291 7.12 3.58 10.88
CA LEU A 291 7.62 2.83 12.03
C LEU A 291 8.83 1.96 11.67
N HIS A 292 9.02 1.64 10.39
CA HIS A 292 10.15 0.83 9.93
C HIS A 292 11.49 1.50 10.23
N ILE A 293 11.51 2.84 10.34
CA ILE A 293 12.72 3.60 10.66
C ILE A 293 13.35 3.19 11.99
N PHE A 294 12.55 2.78 12.97
CA PHE A 294 13.03 2.34 14.28
C PHE A 294 13.73 0.97 14.19
N SER A 295 13.28 0.09 13.29
CA SER A 295 13.97 -1.18 13.05
C SER A 295 15.33 -0.98 12.36
N VAL A 296 15.40 -0.07 11.38
CA VAL A 296 16.65 0.26 10.67
C VAL A 296 17.69 0.81 11.63
N LYS A 297 17.27 1.68 12.55
CA LYS A 297 18.18 2.30 13.53
C LYS A 297 18.78 1.31 14.52
N GLN A 298 18.06 0.22 14.83
CA GLN A 298 18.55 -0.88 15.66
C GLN A 298 19.49 -1.85 14.90
N GLY A 299 19.91 -1.50 13.68
CA GLY A 299 20.84 -2.30 12.88
C GLY A 299 20.17 -3.36 12.01
N ALA A 300 18.83 -3.37 11.89
CA ALA A 300 18.17 -4.17 10.87
C ALA A 300 18.50 -3.55 9.49
N GLY A 301 19.03 -4.34 8.56
CA GLY A 301 19.24 -3.89 7.18
C GLY A 301 17.93 -3.39 6.54
N HIS A 302 18.07 -2.47 5.58
CA HIS A 302 16.98 -1.96 4.74
C HIS A 302 16.21 -3.11 4.05
#